data_AF-A0A0A6ZVT5-F1
#
_entry.id   AF-A0A0A6ZVT5-F1
#
_cell.length_a   1.000
_cell.length_b   1.000
_cell.length_c   1.000
_cell.angle_alpha   90.00
_cell.angle_beta   90.00
_cell.angle_gamma   90.00
#
_symmetry.space_group_name_H-M   'P 1'
#
loop_
_entity.id
_entity.type
_entity.pdbx_description
1 polymer ?
#
loop_
_entity_poly.entity_id
_entity_poly.type
_entity_poly.pdbx_seq_one_letter_code
_entity_poly.pdbx_strand_id
1 'polypeptide(L)'
;MSLGMRCWQDIEHYGLRIWFTDPDTGSILHLSRSWPRSEQENSPAATRRLFSFQAGALAGGQIVSQAAKRSADGDLLLATRNRLSSVVPLSPDAWQMLSAPLRQPGIVALREYLHQRPPACIRPLNQVDNLFILPVAECISLGWDSSRQTLDAQVISGEGEDNLLTLSLPVSAQRALCR
;
A
#
# COMPACT_ATOMS: atom_id res chain seq x y z
N MET A 1 -0.83 8.85 -7.09
CA MET A 1 -1.89 8.62 -6.07
C MET A 1 -1.40 7.64 -5.00
N SER A 2 -1.87 7.76 -3.76
CA SER A 2 -1.53 6.79 -2.69
C SER A 2 -2.26 5.46 -2.86
N LEU A 3 -1.58 4.37 -2.48
CA LEU A 3 -2.10 3.00 -2.38
C LEU A 3 -2.30 2.57 -0.92
N GLY A 4 -2.08 3.48 0.02
CA GLY A 4 -2.19 3.25 1.44
C GLY A 4 -0.84 3.25 2.16
N MET A 5 -0.91 2.94 3.45
CA MET A 5 0.21 3.05 4.38
C MET A 5 0.32 1.80 5.25
N ARG A 6 1.55 1.42 5.56
CA ARG A 6 1.86 0.39 6.55
C ARG A 6 2.78 0.97 7.62
N CYS A 7 2.36 0.86 8.87
CA CYS A 7 3.23 1.12 10.02
C CYS A 7 3.99 -0.15 10.40
N TRP A 8 5.21 0.01 10.90
CA TRP A 8 6.04 -1.08 11.37
C TRP A 8 6.80 -0.68 12.63
N GLN A 9 7.27 -1.68 13.37
CA GLN A 9 8.12 -1.48 14.53
C GLN A 9 9.04 -2.69 14.72
N ASP A 10 10.22 -2.42 15.24
CA ASP A 10 11.15 -3.38 15.81
C ASP A 10 11.55 -2.93 17.23
N ILE A 11 12.62 -3.50 17.77
CA ILE A 11 13.09 -3.23 19.14
C ILE A 11 13.62 -1.79 19.27
N GLU A 12 14.30 -1.30 18.24
CA GLU A 12 15.04 -0.02 18.26
C GLU A 12 14.26 1.10 17.57
N HIS A 13 13.42 0.77 16.60
CA HIS A 13 12.75 1.72 15.73
C HIS A 13 11.28 1.41 15.53
N TYR A 14 10.56 2.42 15.11
CA TYR A 14 9.27 2.28 14.49
C TYR A 14 9.15 3.24 13.32
N GLY A 15 8.26 2.94 12.40
CA GLY A 15 8.16 3.72 11.18
C GLY A 15 6.90 3.47 10.42
N LEU A 16 6.87 4.05 9.24
CA LEU A 16 5.83 3.87 8.26
C LEU A 16 6.42 3.80 6.86
N ARG A 17 5.65 3.18 5.97
CA ARG A 17 5.84 3.22 4.53
C ARG A 17 4.51 3.57 3.88
N ILE A 18 4.52 4.51 2.95
CA ILE A 18 3.36 4.86 2.12
C ILE A 18 3.72 4.51 0.69
N TRP A 19 2.85 3.78 -0.01
CA TRP A 19 3.04 3.49 -1.43
C TRP A 19 2.25 4.45 -2.28
N PHE A 20 2.83 4.83 -3.40
CA PHE A 20 2.18 5.63 -4.42
C PHE A 20 2.28 4.92 -5.75
N THR A 21 1.30 5.13 -6.61
CA THR A 21 1.43 4.82 -8.03
C THR A 21 1.33 6.10 -8.84
N ASP A 22 2.15 6.21 -9.86
CA ASP A 22 1.97 7.16 -10.93
C ASP A 22 0.89 6.59 -11.88
N PRO A 23 -0.30 7.20 -12.00
CA PRO A 23 -1.37 6.67 -12.84
C PRO A 23 -1.00 6.67 -14.33
N ASP A 24 -0.10 7.55 -14.76
CA ASP A 24 0.27 7.67 -16.18
C ASP A 24 1.27 6.60 -16.60
N THR A 25 2.16 6.19 -15.69
CA THR A 25 3.24 5.23 -15.98
C THR A 25 3.05 3.86 -15.33
N GLY A 26 2.13 3.72 -14.37
CA GLY A 26 1.98 2.52 -13.55
C GLY A 26 3.18 2.27 -12.60
N SER A 27 4.12 3.22 -12.51
CA SER A 27 5.29 3.10 -11.65
C SER A 27 4.87 3.19 -10.18
N ILE A 28 5.32 2.22 -9.39
CA ILE A 28 5.09 2.21 -7.95
C ILE A 28 6.29 2.85 -7.25
N LEU A 29 5.99 3.83 -6.42
CA LEU A 29 6.93 4.57 -5.58
C LEU A 29 6.57 4.32 -4.12
N HIS A 30 7.50 4.55 -3.22
CA HIS A 30 7.23 4.49 -1.80
C HIS A 30 7.93 5.62 -1.05
N LEU A 31 7.38 6.02 0.08
CA LEU A 31 7.98 6.97 1.00
C LEU A 31 8.09 6.28 2.35
N SER A 32 9.32 6.09 2.84
CA SER A 32 9.57 5.47 4.14
C SER A 32 10.16 6.47 5.13
N ARG A 33 9.71 6.41 6.39
CA ARG A 33 10.36 7.10 7.51
C ARG A 33 10.32 6.24 8.76
N SER A 34 11.38 6.34 9.55
CA SER A 34 11.52 5.69 10.85
C SER A 34 12.01 6.67 11.90
N TRP A 35 11.74 6.33 13.15
CA TRP A 35 12.11 7.07 14.35
C TRP A 35 12.51 6.08 15.45
N PRO A 36 13.28 6.53 16.46
CA PRO A 36 13.62 5.71 17.62
C PRO A 36 12.38 5.22 18.39
N ARG A 37 12.42 3.98 18.88
CA ARG A 37 11.31 3.32 19.61
C ARG A 37 10.81 4.14 20.79
N SER A 38 11.72 4.82 21.48
CA SER A 38 11.43 5.67 22.64
C SER A 38 10.45 6.82 22.35
N GLU A 39 10.30 7.24 21.09
CA GLU A 39 9.39 8.32 20.72
C GLU A 39 7.97 7.85 20.38
N GLN A 40 7.70 6.54 20.37
CA GLN A 40 6.43 6.01 19.86
C GLN A 40 5.22 6.44 20.71
N GLU A 41 5.33 6.40 22.04
CA GLU A 41 4.23 6.75 22.94
C GLU A 41 3.76 8.20 22.75
N ASN A 42 4.71 9.10 22.46
CA ASN A 42 4.43 10.52 22.26
C ASN A 42 3.83 10.81 20.88
N SER A 43 4.10 9.96 19.87
CA SER A 43 3.71 10.22 18.48
C SER A 43 3.67 8.93 17.67
N PRO A 44 2.51 8.25 17.60
CA PRO A 44 2.31 7.09 16.74
C PRO A 44 2.65 7.39 15.27
N ALA A 45 3.21 6.41 14.55
CA ALA A 45 3.69 6.63 13.17
C ALA A 45 2.60 7.18 12.25
N ALA A 46 1.37 6.66 12.35
CA ALA A 46 0.23 7.07 11.51
C ALA A 46 -0.17 8.56 11.66
N THR A 47 0.16 9.19 12.80
CA THR A 47 -0.19 10.60 13.07
C THR A 47 1.00 11.54 12.89
N ARG A 48 2.20 11.02 12.61
CA ARG A 48 3.39 11.84 12.41
C ARG A 48 3.30 12.68 11.14
N ARG A 49 4.01 13.81 11.18
CA ARG A 49 4.21 14.64 9.99
C ARG A 49 5.42 14.14 9.21
N LEU A 50 5.23 14.04 7.90
CA LEU A 50 6.25 13.74 6.91
C LEU A 50 6.42 15.00 6.08
N PHE A 51 7.59 15.62 6.16
CA PHE A 51 7.83 16.93 5.54
C PHE A 51 6.83 17.96 6.10
N SER A 52 5.88 18.44 5.27
CA SER A 52 4.84 19.40 5.67
C SER A 52 3.46 18.77 5.93
N PHE A 53 3.28 17.49 5.61
CA PHE A 53 1.98 16.81 5.59
C PHE A 53 1.83 15.82 6.74
N GLN A 54 0.59 15.60 7.20
CA GLN A 54 0.31 14.46 8.08
C GLN A 54 0.38 13.17 7.28
N ALA A 55 0.90 12.10 7.89
CA ALA A 55 1.00 10.79 7.24
C ALA A 55 -0.36 10.28 6.75
N GLY A 56 -1.43 10.47 7.52
CA GLY A 56 -2.79 10.13 7.09
C GLY A 56 -3.23 10.85 5.80
N ALA A 57 -2.92 12.15 5.66
CA ALA A 57 -3.24 12.90 4.44
C ALA A 57 -2.48 12.36 3.21
N LEU A 58 -1.22 11.98 3.39
CA LEU A 58 -0.43 11.35 2.34
C LEU A 58 -0.96 9.95 2.00
N ALA A 59 -1.36 9.17 3.00
CA ALA A 59 -1.87 7.81 2.83
C ALA A 59 -3.22 7.75 2.12
N GLY A 60 -4.06 8.77 2.27
CA GLY A 60 -5.38 8.88 1.62
C GLY A 60 -5.43 9.86 0.44
N GLY A 61 -4.28 10.32 -0.06
CA GLY A 61 -4.22 11.43 -0.99
C GLY A 61 -3.43 11.16 -2.27
N GLN A 62 -3.50 12.12 -3.18
CA GLN A 62 -2.60 12.25 -4.33
C GLN A 62 -1.62 13.39 -4.06
N ILE A 63 -0.34 13.09 -4.23
CA ILE A 63 0.73 14.08 -4.14
C ILE A 63 0.96 14.66 -5.52
N VAL A 64 0.95 15.98 -5.61
CA VAL A 64 1.44 16.71 -6.78
C VAL A 64 2.71 17.43 -6.34
N SER A 65 3.84 17.19 -7.00
CA SER A 65 5.11 17.79 -6.65
C SER A 65 5.84 18.29 -7.88
N GLN A 66 6.30 19.54 -7.83
CA GLN A 66 7.19 20.14 -8.83
C GLN A 66 8.67 19.81 -8.56
N ALA A 67 8.97 19.28 -7.36
CA ALA A 67 10.33 18.96 -6.94
C ALA A 67 10.34 17.68 -6.11
N ALA A 68 10.25 16.55 -6.81
CA ALA A 68 10.42 15.22 -6.25
C ALA A 68 11.59 14.52 -6.92
N LYS A 69 12.33 13.71 -6.15
CA LYS A 69 13.33 12.78 -6.67
C LYS A 69 12.87 11.36 -6.40
N ARG A 70 13.05 10.48 -7.39
CA ARG A 70 12.86 9.03 -7.25
C ARG A 70 14.22 8.35 -7.26
N SER A 71 14.44 7.41 -6.34
CA SER A 71 15.60 6.50 -6.42
C SER A 71 15.30 5.36 -7.41
N ALA A 72 16.34 4.59 -7.76
CA ALA A 72 16.19 3.38 -8.57
C ALA A 72 15.34 2.30 -7.86
N ASP A 73 15.37 2.29 -6.52
CA ASP A 73 14.60 1.36 -5.69
C ASP A 73 13.14 1.83 -5.47
N GLY A 74 12.74 2.96 -6.08
CA GLY A 74 11.40 3.52 -5.99
C GLY A 74 11.14 4.39 -4.75
N ASP A 75 12.16 4.75 -3.97
CA ASP A 75 11.99 5.67 -2.83
C ASP A 75 11.74 7.10 -3.33
N LEU A 76 10.74 7.75 -2.73
CA LEU A 76 10.24 9.06 -3.09
C LEU A 76 10.71 10.10 -2.09
N LEU A 77 11.58 11.00 -2.57
CA LEU A 77 12.08 12.13 -1.80
C LEU A 77 11.37 13.40 -2.26
N LEU A 78 10.58 13.99 -1.37
CA LEU A 78 9.95 15.29 -1.59
C LEU A 78 10.91 16.40 -1.15
N ALA A 79 11.07 17.43 -1.99
CA ALA A 79 11.83 18.61 -1.58
C ALA A 79 11.10 19.36 -0.45
N THR A 80 11.82 19.71 0.60
CA THR A 80 11.29 20.42 1.78
C THR A 80 11.19 21.93 1.60
N ARG A 81 11.80 22.51 0.55
CA ARG A 81 11.83 23.97 0.33
C ARG A 81 10.70 24.42 -0.61
N ASN A 82 10.15 25.61 -0.35
CA ASN A 82 9.26 26.39 -1.21
C ASN A 82 7.83 25.86 -1.51
N ARG A 83 7.19 25.06 -0.63
CA ARG A 83 5.79 24.58 -0.85
C ARG A 83 5.54 24.02 -2.26
N LEU A 84 6.55 23.39 -2.85
CA LEU A 84 6.50 22.85 -4.22
C LEU A 84 5.72 21.52 -4.32
N SER A 85 5.15 21.08 -3.20
CA SER A 85 4.32 19.88 -3.14
C SER A 85 2.98 20.23 -2.50
N SER A 86 1.92 19.60 -3.00
CA SER A 86 0.58 19.64 -2.42
C SER A 86 0.02 18.23 -2.33
N VAL A 87 -0.93 18.04 -1.41
CA VAL A 87 -1.69 16.79 -1.27
C VAL A 87 -3.15 17.13 -1.46
N VAL A 88 -3.79 16.42 -2.39
CA VAL A 88 -5.23 16.51 -2.64
C VAL A 88 -5.88 15.17 -2.28
N PRO A 89 -7.13 15.15 -1.81
CA PRO A 89 -7.86 13.91 -1.59
C PRO A 89 -7.93 13.07 -2.87
N LEU A 90 -7.95 11.75 -2.73
CA LEU A 90 -8.21 10.86 -3.86
C LEU A 90 -9.65 11.06 -4.36
N SER A 91 -9.83 11.06 -5.68
CA SER A 91 -11.17 10.98 -6.25
C SER A 91 -11.80 9.62 -5.93
N PRO A 92 -13.14 9.51 -5.85
CA PRO A 92 -13.83 8.25 -5.60
C PRO A 92 -13.42 7.15 -6.61
N ASP A 93 -13.19 7.54 -7.86
CA ASP A 93 -12.84 6.63 -8.96
C ASP A 93 -11.32 6.47 -9.16
N ALA A 94 -10.48 7.04 -8.29
CA ALA A 94 -9.03 7.03 -8.51
C ALA A 94 -8.46 5.60 -8.64
N TRP A 95 -9.05 4.65 -7.91
CA TRP A 95 -8.67 3.23 -7.99
C TRP A 95 -9.13 2.57 -9.30
N GLN A 96 -10.16 3.09 -9.97
CA GLN A 96 -10.64 2.58 -11.26
C GLN A 96 -9.71 3.00 -12.41
N MET A 97 -8.96 4.09 -12.25
CA MET A 97 -7.97 4.56 -13.23
C MET A 97 -6.72 3.66 -13.31
N LEU A 98 -6.56 2.72 -12.37
CA LEU A 98 -5.43 1.81 -12.33
C LEU A 98 -5.61 0.67 -13.34
N SER A 99 -4.53 0.35 -14.05
CA SER A 99 -4.48 -0.70 -15.06
C SER A 99 -3.69 -1.92 -14.59
N ALA A 100 -3.77 -3.01 -15.36
CA ALA A 100 -2.94 -4.19 -15.17
C ALA A 100 -1.44 -3.84 -15.39
N PRO A 101 -0.51 -4.49 -14.67
CA PRO A 101 -0.73 -5.62 -13.77
C PRO A 101 -1.12 -5.23 -12.34
N LEU A 102 -1.03 -3.95 -11.97
CA LEU A 102 -1.23 -3.48 -10.60
C LEU A 102 -2.68 -3.68 -10.14
N ARG A 103 -3.66 -3.29 -10.96
CA ARG A 103 -5.07 -3.58 -10.72
C ARG A 103 -5.52 -4.73 -11.62
N GLN A 104 -6.09 -5.75 -10.99
CA GLN A 104 -6.70 -6.88 -11.68
C GLN A 104 -8.23 -6.75 -11.59
N PRO A 105 -8.99 -7.21 -12.60
CA PRO A 105 -10.44 -7.14 -12.57
C PRO A 105 -11.06 -8.08 -11.53
N GLY A 106 -10.32 -9.07 -11.05
CA GLY A 106 -10.76 -10.03 -10.05
C GLY A 106 -9.68 -11.06 -9.72
N ILE A 107 -9.98 -11.96 -8.78
CA ILE A 107 -9.03 -12.98 -8.35
C ILE A 107 -8.71 -14.01 -9.45
N VAL A 108 -9.67 -14.28 -10.35
CA VAL A 108 -9.46 -15.20 -11.49
C VAL A 108 -8.39 -14.65 -12.43
N ALA A 109 -8.51 -13.39 -12.85
CA ALA A 109 -7.52 -12.74 -13.70
C ALA A 109 -6.15 -12.61 -13.01
N LEU A 110 -6.11 -12.32 -11.70
CA LEU A 110 -4.85 -12.32 -10.96
C LEU A 110 -4.21 -13.71 -10.95
N ARG A 111 -5.00 -14.76 -10.75
CA ARG A 111 -4.52 -16.15 -10.78
C ARG A 111 -3.90 -16.47 -12.14
N GLU A 112 -4.59 -16.17 -13.23
CA GLU A 112 -4.07 -16.37 -14.59
C GLU A 112 -2.77 -15.59 -14.82
N TYR A 113 -2.74 -14.31 -14.44
CA TYR A 113 -1.54 -13.48 -14.54
C TYR A 113 -0.36 -14.08 -13.77
N LEU A 114 -0.58 -14.57 -12.54
CA LEU A 114 0.47 -15.19 -11.72
C LEU A 114 0.97 -16.51 -12.32
N HIS A 115 0.12 -17.31 -12.96
CA HIS A 115 0.54 -18.53 -13.65
C HIS A 115 1.40 -18.25 -14.89
N GLN A 116 1.15 -17.13 -15.57
CA GLN A 116 1.89 -16.73 -16.78
C GLN A 116 3.19 -15.98 -16.47
N ARG A 117 3.45 -15.62 -15.20
CA ARG A 117 4.63 -14.82 -14.85
C ARG A 117 5.93 -15.59 -15.10
N PRO A 118 6.98 -14.88 -15.59
CA PRO A 118 8.32 -15.42 -15.60
C PRO A 118 8.76 -15.88 -14.19
N PRO A 119 9.62 -16.92 -14.10
CA PRO A 119 10.23 -17.32 -12.83
C PRO A 119 10.89 -16.15 -12.11
N ALA A 120 10.87 -16.17 -10.78
CA ALA A 120 11.37 -15.07 -9.95
C ALA A 120 12.83 -14.69 -10.27
N CYS A 121 13.66 -15.65 -10.67
CA CYS A 121 15.08 -15.43 -10.96
C CYS A 121 15.36 -14.56 -12.20
N ILE A 122 14.38 -14.37 -13.09
CA ILE A 122 14.53 -13.53 -14.29
C ILE A 122 13.61 -12.29 -14.27
N ARG A 123 12.85 -12.11 -13.18
CA ARG A 123 12.03 -10.91 -13.00
C ARG A 123 12.88 -9.73 -12.52
N PRO A 124 12.55 -8.50 -12.91
CA PRO A 124 13.16 -7.31 -12.31
C PRO A 124 13.01 -7.33 -10.79
N LEU A 125 14.10 -7.04 -10.08
CA LEU A 125 14.08 -6.91 -8.62
C LEU A 125 13.35 -5.61 -8.25
N ASN A 126 12.03 -5.69 -8.09
CA ASN A 126 11.21 -4.57 -7.64
C ASN A 126 10.64 -4.87 -6.25
N GLN A 127 10.68 -3.91 -5.33
CA GLN A 127 10.16 -4.06 -3.96
C GLN A 127 8.63 -4.30 -3.91
N VAL A 128 7.94 -4.11 -5.02
CA VAL A 128 6.47 -4.18 -5.15
C VAL A 128 6.02 -5.18 -6.20
N ASP A 129 6.89 -6.13 -6.54
CA ASP A 129 6.67 -7.18 -7.53
C ASP A 129 5.47 -8.10 -7.20
N ASN A 130 4.96 -8.07 -5.97
CA ASN A 130 3.77 -8.82 -5.54
C ASN A 130 2.67 -7.93 -4.95
N LEU A 131 2.62 -6.64 -5.33
CA LEU A 131 1.52 -5.75 -4.96
C LEU A 131 0.44 -5.79 -6.04
N PHE A 132 -0.77 -6.19 -5.64
CA PHE A 132 -1.94 -6.25 -6.51
C PHE A 132 -3.14 -5.61 -5.83
N ILE A 133 -3.99 -5.00 -6.64
CA ILE A 133 -5.23 -4.37 -6.23
C ILE A 133 -6.36 -5.17 -6.86
N LEU A 134 -7.28 -5.58 -6.01
CA LEU A 134 -8.42 -6.39 -6.37
C LEU A 134 -9.71 -5.66 -5.94
N PRO A 135 -10.74 -5.63 -6.78
CA PRO A 135 -12.05 -5.18 -6.34
C PRO A 135 -12.59 -6.18 -5.32
N VAL A 136 -13.27 -5.68 -4.30
CA VAL A 136 -14.02 -6.47 -3.33
C VAL A 136 -15.49 -6.17 -3.55
N ALA A 137 -16.24 -7.17 -4.01
CA ALA A 137 -17.68 -7.05 -4.23
C ALA A 137 -18.45 -7.30 -2.93
N GLU A 138 -18.08 -8.37 -2.22
CA GLU A 138 -18.75 -8.80 -0.99
C GLU A 138 -17.76 -9.45 -0.03
N CYS A 139 -17.96 -9.27 1.28
CA CYS A 139 -17.27 -10.01 2.32
C CYS A 139 -18.22 -11.07 2.87
N ILE A 140 -17.94 -12.35 2.60
CA ILE A 140 -18.76 -13.49 3.00
C ILE A 140 -18.56 -13.82 4.47
N SER A 141 -17.30 -13.83 4.90
CA SER A 141 -16.95 -14.12 6.29
C SER A 141 -15.70 -13.37 6.72
N LEU A 142 -15.66 -13.05 8.01
CA LEU A 142 -14.54 -12.43 8.69
C LEU A 142 -14.42 -13.08 10.06
N GLY A 143 -13.26 -13.67 10.36
CA GLY A 143 -13.02 -14.42 11.58
C GLY A 143 -11.65 -14.13 12.15
N TRP A 144 -11.55 -14.20 13.47
CA TRP A 144 -10.28 -14.14 14.18
C TRP A 144 -9.90 -15.55 14.65
N ASP A 145 -8.75 -16.05 14.18
CA ASP A 145 -8.15 -17.27 14.69
C ASP A 145 -7.16 -16.90 15.81
N SER A 146 -7.55 -17.15 17.05
CA SER A 146 -6.73 -16.86 18.23
C SER A 146 -5.49 -17.75 18.35
N SER A 147 -5.52 -18.95 17.77
CA SER A 147 -4.39 -19.88 17.83
C SER A 147 -3.29 -19.48 16.85
N ARG A 148 -3.67 -19.07 15.64
CA ARG A 148 -2.75 -18.60 14.59
C ARG A 148 -2.44 -17.11 14.71
N GLN A 149 -3.20 -16.39 15.54
CA GLN A 149 -3.19 -14.93 15.60
C GLN A 149 -3.40 -14.32 14.20
N THR A 150 -4.38 -14.85 13.45
CA THR A 150 -4.70 -14.41 12.09
C THR A 150 -6.12 -13.87 12.00
N LEU A 151 -6.28 -12.78 11.25
CA LEU A 151 -7.57 -12.34 10.75
C LEU A 151 -7.81 -13.04 9.40
N ASP A 152 -8.76 -13.96 9.38
CA ASP A 152 -9.15 -14.70 8.19
C ASP A 152 -10.41 -14.07 7.58
N ALA A 153 -10.44 -13.93 6.27
CA ALA A 153 -11.58 -13.38 5.55
C ALA A 153 -11.84 -14.15 4.25
N GLN A 154 -13.11 -14.30 3.91
CA GLN A 154 -13.52 -14.76 2.58
C GLN A 154 -14.26 -13.63 1.89
N VAL A 155 -13.77 -13.24 0.71
CA VAL A 155 -14.33 -12.14 -0.06
C VAL A 155 -14.55 -12.55 -1.51
N ILE A 156 -15.60 -12.03 -2.12
CA ILE A 156 -15.82 -12.13 -3.56
C ILE A 156 -15.04 -11.02 -4.25
N SER A 157 -14.20 -11.40 -5.21
CA SER A 157 -13.33 -10.47 -5.93
C SER A 157 -13.47 -10.58 -7.45
N GLY A 158 -14.16 -9.59 -8.02
CA GLY A 158 -14.43 -9.48 -9.44
C GLY A 158 -15.56 -10.40 -9.92
N GLU A 159 -15.78 -10.40 -11.22
CA GLU A 159 -16.78 -11.22 -11.89
C GLU A 159 -16.22 -12.60 -12.28
N GLY A 160 -17.12 -13.57 -12.48
CA GLY A 160 -16.78 -14.92 -12.94
C GLY A 160 -17.00 -16.02 -11.90
N GLU A 161 -16.89 -17.26 -12.35
CA GLU A 161 -16.86 -18.45 -11.49
C GLU A 161 -15.53 -18.52 -10.73
N ASP A 162 -15.52 -19.12 -9.53
CA ASP A 162 -14.33 -19.22 -8.66
C ASP A 162 -13.68 -17.89 -8.28
N ASN A 163 -14.50 -16.84 -8.11
CA ASN A 163 -14.10 -15.50 -7.69
C ASN A 163 -13.97 -15.35 -6.15
N LEU A 164 -14.01 -16.45 -5.40
CA LEU A 164 -13.78 -16.47 -3.96
C LEU A 164 -12.28 -16.31 -3.65
N LEU A 165 -11.95 -15.27 -2.88
CA LEU A 165 -10.62 -15.02 -2.35
C LEU A 165 -10.61 -15.26 -0.83
N THR A 166 -9.74 -16.16 -0.39
CA THR A 166 -9.45 -16.36 1.03
C THR A 166 -8.20 -15.57 1.41
N LEU A 167 -8.32 -14.76 2.46
CA LEU A 167 -7.26 -13.94 3.02
C LEU A 167 -6.94 -14.44 4.43
N SER A 168 -5.64 -14.58 4.73
CA SER A 168 -5.15 -14.83 6.08
C SER A 168 -4.12 -13.77 6.42
N LEU A 169 -4.50 -12.82 7.27
CA LEU A 169 -3.65 -11.70 7.67
C LEU A 169 -3.11 -11.97 9.08
N PRO A 170 -1.81 -12.28 9.24
CA PRO A 170 -1.25 -12.43 10.58
C PRO A 170 -1.30 -11.11 11.34
N VAL A 171 -1.50 -11.18 12.65
CA VAL A 171 -1.09 -10.13 13.57
C VAL A 171 0.42 -10.12 13.58
N SER A 172 0.97 -9.47 12.55
CA SER A 172 2.19 -8.73 12.77
C SER A 172 1.88 -7.68 13.84
N ALA A 173 2.80 -7.42 14.75
CA ALA A 173 2.72 -6.30 15.69
C ALA A 173 2.76 -4.97 14.91
N GLN A 174 1.69 -4.66 14.21
CA GLN A 174 1.54 -3.55 13.26
C GLN A 174 0.11 -3.05 13.42
N ARG A 175 -0.06 -2.10 14.34
CA ARG A 175 -1.34 -1.43 14.55
C ARG A 175 -1.71 -0.59 13.31
N ALA A 176 -2.97 -0.76 12.91
CA ALA A 176 -3.86 0.14 12.17
C ALA A 176 -3.59 0.37 10.66
N LEU A 177 -4.40 -0.29 9.83
CA LEU A 177 -5.05 0.38 8.70
C LEU A 177 -6.03 1.40 9.30
N CYS A 178 -5.67 2.69 9.30
CA CYS A 178 -6.65 3.74 9.54
C CYS A 178 -7.55 3.84 8.29
N ARG A 179 -8.85 3.62 8.48
CA ARG A 179 -9.89 4.06 7.54
C ARG A 179 -9.93 5.58 7.49
#